data_AF-A0A356KGZ5-F1
#
_entry.id   AF-A0A356KGZ5-F1
#
_cell.length_a   1.000
_cell.length_b   1.000
_cell.length_c   1.000
_cell.angle_alpha   90.00
_cell.angle_beta   90.00
_cell.angle_gamma   90.00
#
_symmetry.space_group_name_H-M   'P 1'
#
loop_
_entity.id
_entity.type
_entity.pdbx_description
1 polymer ?
#
loop_
_entity_poly.entity_id
_entity_poly.type
_entity_poly.pdbx_seq_one_letter_code
_entity_poly.pdbx_strand_id
1 'polypeptide(L)' 'MKLARAYLAFLALVFLGLGVWFLLDPGAGALVGLTPSEGTGRAELRAMYGGLDLGIGAFLAWGAARAAWA' A
#
# COMPACT_ATOMS: atom_id res chain seq x y z
N MET A 1 -13.62 20.55 2.96
CA MET A 1 -12.70 19.90 3.94
C MET A 1 -11.27 19.72 3.37
N LYS A 2 -10.38 20.72 3.47
CA LYS A 2 -9.03 20.65 2.83
C LYS A 2 -8.05 19.71 3.53
N LEU A 3 -8.08 19.66 4.87
CA LEU A 3 -7.19 18.81 5.66
C LEU A 3 -7.45 17.32 5.42
N ALA A 4 -8.72 16.91 5.38
CA ALA A 4 -9.10 15.52 5.08
C ALA A 4 -8.56 15.08 3.71
N ARG A 5 -8.70 15.92 2.68
CA ARG A 5 -8.18 15.61 1.34
C ARG A 5 -6.66 15.47 1.33
N ALA A 6 -5.94 16.37 1.99
CA ALA A 6 -4.49 16.29 2.08
C ALA A 6 -4.03 15.04 2.84
N TYR A 7 -4.73 14.69 3.93
CA TYR A 7 -4.44 13.49 4.71
C TYR A 7 -4.67 12.20 3.90
N LEU A 8 -5.79 12.11 3.18
CA LEU A 8 -6.07 10.97 2.29
C LEU A 8 -5.02 10.84 1.18
N ALA A 9 -4.61 11.96 0.56
CA ALA A 9 -3.57 11.96 -0.46
C ALA A 9 -2.21 11.52 0.08
N PHE A 10 -1.85 11.97 1.29
CA PHE A 10 -0.63 11.53 1.96
C PHE A 10 -0.64 10.02 2.23
N LEU A 11 -1.71 9.50 2.84
CA LEU A 11 -1.84 8.07 3.10
C LEU A 11 -1.83 7.26 1.80
N ALA A 12 -2.50 7.73 0.76
CA ALA A 12 -2.48 7.08 -0.55
C ALA A 12 -1.05 6.92 -1.09
N LEU A 13 -0.23 7.96 -1.00
CA LEU A 13 1.18 7.89 -1.42
C LEU A 13 1.98 6.87 -0.62
N VAL A 14 1.79 6.84 0.72
CA VAL A 14 2.49 5.88 1.59
C VAL A 14 2.11 4.44 1.24
N PHE A 15 0.82 4.14 1.17
CA PHE A 15 0.33 2.79 0.89
C PHE A 15 0.67 2.35 -0.54
N LEU A 16 0.55 3.22 -1.55
CA LEU A 16 0.96 2.89 -2.91
C LEU A 16 2.47 2.62 -2.99
N GLY A 17 3.29 3.45 -2.32
CA GLY A 17 4.74 3.27 -2.29
C GLY A 17 5.15 1.94 -1.65
N LEU A 18 4.58 1.62 -0.48
CA LEU A 18 4.82 0.34 0.20
C LEU A 18 4.32 -0.84 -0.63
N GLY A 19 3.12 -0.73 -1.19
CA GLY A 19 2.52 -1.76 -2.03
C GLY A 19 3.36 -2.06 -3.28
N VAL A 20 3.83 -1.03 -3.98
CA VAL A 20 4.76 -1.21 -5.13
C VAL A 20 6.06 -1.85 -4.67
N TRP A 21 6.64 -1.41 -3.55
CA TRP A 21 7.88 -1.99 -3.04
C TRP A 21 7.72 -3.49 -2.77
N PHE A 22 6.75 -3.90 -1.95
CA PHE A 22 6.54 -5.32 -1.63
C PHE A 22 6.13 -6.17 -2.83
N LEU A 23 5.47 -5.58 -3.84
CA LEU A 23 5.16 -6.28 -5.07
C LEU A 23 6.43 -6.63 -5.87
N LEU A 24 7.38 -5.69 -5.94
CA LEU A 24 8.65 -5.86 -6.66
C LEU A 24 9.63 -6.73 -5.86
N ASP A 25 9.82 -6.39 -4.58
CA ASP A 25 10.78 -7.02 -3.67
C ASP A 25 10.11 -7.53 -2.38
N PRO A 26 9.61 -8.77 -2.37
CA PRO A 26 9.10 -9.40 -1.14
C PRO A 26 10.21 -9.68 -0.11
N GLY A 27 11.48 -9.53 -0.46
CA GLY A 27 12.60 -9.63 0.49
C GLY A 27 12.56 -8.52 1.55
N ALA A 28 11.89 -7.40 1.25
CA ALA A 28 11.63 -6.31 2.19
C ALA A 28 10.90 -6.76 3.47
N GLY A 29 10.22 -7.92 3.45
CA GLY A 29 9.63 -8.54 4.64
C GLY A 29 10.64 -8.73 5.78
N ALA A 30 11.93 -8.88 5.48
CA ALA A 30 12.96 -9.03 6.50
C ALA A 30 13.04 -7.80 7.44
N LEU A 31 12.67 -6.60 6.96
CA LEU A 31 12.62 -5.38 7.77
C LEU A 31 11.56 -5.44 8.88
N VAL A 32 10.57 -6.33 8.73
CA VAL A 32 9.50 -6.56 9.70
C VAL A 32 9.55 -7.97 10.29
N GLY A 33 10.69 -8.66 10.16
CA GLY A 33 10.90 -10.00 10.72
C GLY A 33 10.29 -11.15 9.90
N LEU A 34 9.89 -10.90 8.65
CA LEU A 34 9.34 -11.91 7.75
C LEU A 34 10.38 -12.35 6.72
N THR A 35 10.92 -13.56 6.87
CA THR A 35 11.89 -14.15 5.93
C THR A 35 11.26 -15.31 5.17
N PRO A 36 10.65 -15.08 3.99
CA PRO A 36 10.03 -16.14 3.21
C PRO A 36 11.10 -17.06 2.59
N SER A 37 11.18 -18.29 3.09
CA SER A 37 12.08 -19.33 2.59
C SER A 37 11.59 -19.95 1.28
N GLU A 38 10.27 -19.99 1.07
CA GLU A 38 9.62 -20.67 -0.06
C GLU A 38 8.90 -19.70 -1.00
N GLY A 39 8.62 -20.17 -2.23
CA GLY A 39 7.88 -19.41 -3.24
C GLY A 39 6.50 -18.95 -2.75
N THR A 40 5.79 -19.80 -1.99
CA THR A 40 4.48 -19.49 -1.41
C THR A 40 4.57 -18.30 -0.44
N GLY A 41 5.58 -18.26 0.43
CA GLY A 41 5.78 -17.14 1.36
C GLY A 41 6.03 -15.82 0.63
N ARG A 42 6.76 -15.86 -0.50
CA ARG A 42 6.96 -14.67 -1.35
C ARG A 42 5.66 -14.23 -2.04
N ALA A 43 4.80 -15.17 -2.42
CA ALA A 43 3.49 -14.86 -2.99
C ALA A 43 2.57 -14.20 -1.94
N GLU A 44 2.56 -14.74 -0.72
CA GLU A 44 1.80 -14.16 0.41
C GLU A 44 2.24 -12.73 0.72
N LEU A 45 3.55 -12.45 0.77
CA LEU A 45 4.03 -11.08 0.99
C LEU A 45 3.60 -10.14 -0.14
N ARG A 46 3.67 -10.58 -1.40
CA ARG A 46 3.17 -9.80 -2.54
C ARG A 46 1.67 -9.56 -2.45
N ALA A 47 0.89 -10.50 -1.94
CA ALA A 47 -0.55 -10.33 -1.80
C ALA A 47 -0.91 -9.39 -0.63
N MET A 48 -0.34 -9.64 0.56
CA MET A 48 -0.71 -8.97 1.81
C MET A 48 -0.04 -7.62 2.01
N TYR A 49 1.23 -7.48 1.63
CA TYR A 49 1.96 -6.20 1.76
C TYR A 49 2.10 -5.47 0.42
N GLY A 50 1.94 -6.18 -0.70
CA GLY A 50 1.90 -5.57 -2.02
C GLY A 50 0.47 -5.19 -2.42
N GLY A 51 -0.30 -6.18 -2.84
CA GLY A 51 -1.63 -6.02 -3.44
C GLY A 51 -2.66 -5.34 -2.54
N LEU A 52 -2.71 -5.71 -1.25
CA LEU A 52 -3.61 -5.07 -0.29
C LEU A 52 -3.28 -3.59 -0.09
N ASP A 53 -2.00 -3.26 0.13
CA ASP A 53 -1.54 -1.88 0.28
C ASP A 53 -1.81 -1.05 -0.98
N LEU A 54 -1.62 -1.63 -2.17
CA LEU A 54 -2.01 -1.00 -3.43
C LEU A 54 -3.51 -0.73 -3.50
N GLY A 55 -4.34 -1.69 -3.08
CA GLY A 55 -5.80 -1.54 -3.04
C GLY A 55 -6.24 -0.42 -2.09
N ILE A 56 -5.67 -0.39 -0.88
CA ILE A 56 -5.92 0.66 0.11
C ILE A 56 -5.48 2.02 -0.45
N GLY A 57 -4.27 2.11 -0.97
CA GLY A 57 -3.71 3.33 -1.53
C GLY A 57 -4.55 3.88 -2.69
N ALA A 58 -5.00 3.01 -3.61
CA ALA A 58 -5.88 3.39 -4.71
C ALA A 58 -7.25 3.88 -4.22
N PHE A 59 -7.84 3.22 -3.22
CA PHE A 59 -9.10 3.64 -2.63
C PHE A 59 -8.99 5.03 -1.96
N LEU A 60 -7.90 5.28 -1.22
CA LEU A 60 -7.64 6.57 -0.59
C LEU A 60 -7.39 7.68 -1.61
N ALA A 61 -6.64 7.38 -2.68
CA ALA A 61 -6.44 8.31 -3.80
C ALA A 61 -7.77 8.69 -4.45
N TRP A 62 -8.63 7.69 -4.70
CA TRP A 62 -9.99 7.92 -5.22
C TRP A 62 -10.83 8.78 -4.26
N GLY A 63 -10.78 8.49 -2.96
CA GLY A 63 -11.45 9.28 -1.93
C GLY A 63 -10.99 10.74 -1.92
N ALA A 64 -9.68 10.97 -2.03
CA ALA A 64 -9.08 12.31 -2.09
C ALA A 64 -9.48 13.07 -3.38
N ALA A 65 -9.65 12.37 -4.50
CA ALA A 65 -10.05 12.96 -5.77
C ALA A 65 -11.56 13.28 -5.86
N ARG A 66 -12.38 12.74 -4.95
CA ARG A 66 -13.84 12.92 -5.02
C ARG A 66 -14.22 14.36 -4.69
N ALA A 67 -15.15 14.93 -5.47
CA ALA A 67 -15.60 16.32 -5.29
C ALA A 67 -16.58 16.51 -4.11
N ALA A 68 -17.10 15.42 -3.54
CA ALA A 68 -18.09 15.44 -2.45
C ALA A 68 -17.58 16.04 -1.11
N TRP A 69 -16.32 16.46 -1.06
CA TRP A 69 -15.66 17.07 0.11
C TRP A 69 -15.53 18.59 0.00
N ALA A 70 -16.09 19.19 -1.07
CA ALA A 70 -16.13 20.62 -1.36
C ALA A 70 -17.22 21.32 -0.54
#